data_AF-A0A519ZPM6-F1
#
_entry.id   AF-A0A519ZPM6-F1
#
_cell.length_a   1.000
_cell.length_b   1.000
_cell.length_c   1.000
_cell.angle_alpha   90.00
_cell.angle_beta   90.00
_cell.angle_gamma   90.00
#
_symmetry.space_group_name_H-M   'P 1'
#
loop_
_entity.id
_entity.type
_entity.pdbx_description
1 polymer ?
#
loop_
_entity_poly.entity_id
_entity_poly.type
_entity_poly.pdbx_seq_one_letter_code
_entity_poly.pdbx_strand_id
1 'polypeptide(L)'
;MGPNNSYYFSPAAKPFHADITPWQRQFQNVIGDYNRAVFDKNNWLYFTREVYDLFAPTYGDTWPSFNGAIGMTYEQGGGGPAGVAYARTDGDTLTLAQRIAHHHAASRATIQATAERHDDLLREFQSYFTTAKNKPGGAYKTYVLASGNDPGQLRMLTQYLERQQITYGFAPKQLKTKGFNYASGKTEAVTVQPHDVLVSMYQPKSTLVKVLFEPRPQLEDSLTYDITSWALPYSFGVKAYALAERLDASGPTPTPAVVKGSAAAPTDRPYAYLARWNNLQDVRFLSQLLQKKVKVRFAEQAFEAEGQKYTPGTLIITRTGNEVLGAQFDQLVRAQADSAGTVVRAVKSGFSTTGHDLGSGSVHFVKQPTVAVVAGPGIDATAFGEVWHFFEQQLGYPITVLGTDYLSRVSMSKIDVLILPDGNYQDIYPTAALENLKSWVRGGGKLIAMEGAMKFLANKKDFLLKAKTADSVAVRKAEAANPYLTLRSYGTADRESTENQALGTIYQVQLDNTHPLAFGYGSTYPALIRTPLSYKFLPKGGWNVGVIKKNGYYAGFSGRQARKELVDTFVLGEQDMGRGQVIYLGDNPLFRAFWQSGKLLFGNAVFLVGQ
;
A
#
# COMPACT_ATOMS: atom_id res chain seq x y z
N MET A 1 -6.46 11.54 19.02
CA MET A 1 -6.19 11.12 20.43
C MET A 1 -7.45 10.75 21.21
N GLY A 2 -7.31 9.94 22.26
CA GLY A 2 -8.41 9.60 23.16
C GLY A 2 -8.89 10.79 24.03
N PRO A 3 -10.13 10.78 24.56
CA PRO A 3 -10.69 11.88 25.37
C PRO A 3 -9.96 12.20 26.68
N ASN A 4 -9.25 11.23 27.26
CA ASN A 4 -8.50 11.41 28.50
C ASN A 4 -7.13 12.10 28.29
N ASN A 5 -6.68 12.25 27.04
CA ASN A 5 -5.42 12.94 26.80
C ASN A 5 -5.64 14.47 26.86
N SER A 6 -4.62 15.19 27.31
CA SER A 6 -4.56 16.64 27.24
C SER A 6 -4.22 17.11 25.81
N TYR A 7 -3.99 18.40 25.61
CA TYR A 7 -3.69 18.93 24.27
C TYR A 7 -2.23 18.71 23.91
N TYR A 8 -1.95 18.35 22.65
CA TYR A 8 -0.60 18.25 22.13
C TYR A 8 -0.30 19.38 21.14
N PHE A 9 0.87 19.96 21.30
CA PHE A 9 1.54 20.79 20.30
C PHE A 9 3.04 20.43 20.25
N SER A 10 3.69 20.75 19.13
CA SER A 10 5.14 20.60 18.97
C SER A 10 5.92 21.32 20.08
N PRO A 11 7.11 20.84 20.46
CA PRO A 11 8.01 20.00 19.67
C PRO A 11 7.68 18.51 19.67
N ALA A 12 7.98 17.88 18.53
CA ALA A 12 7.79 16.46 18.29
C ALA A 12 8.76 15.57 19.08
N ALA A 13 8.40 14.30 19.22
CA ALA A 13 9.26 13.25 19.73
C ALA A 13 10.32 12.85 18.68
N LYS A 14 11.36 12.16 19.14
CA LYS A 14 12.24 11.41 18.23
C LYS A 14 11.52 10.11 17.80
N PRO A 15 11.86 9.54 16.65
CA PRO A 15 12.89 9.96 15.70
C PRO A 15 12.48 11.11 14.76
N PHE A 16 13.46 11.93 14.36
CA PHE A 16 13.30 12.88 13.27
C PHE A 16 13.88 12.29 11.99
N HIS A 17 13.25 12.54 10.85
CA HIS A 17 13.88 12.25 9.57
C HIS A 17 15.17 13.06 9.41
N ALA A 18 16.22 12.43 8.89
CA ALA A 18 17.55 13.05 8.75
C ALA A 18 17.55 14.32 7.88
N ASP A 19 16.57 14.45 6.97
CA ASP A 19 16.43 15.59 6.07
C ASP A 19 15.59 16.76 6.61
N ILE A 20 14.99 16.63 7.80
CA ILE A 20 14.42 17.80 8.48
C ILE A 20 15.58 18.64 9.01
N THR A 21 15.69 19.88 8.53
CA THR A 21 16.87 20.71 8.80
C THR A 21 16.98 21.07 10.28
N PRO A 22 18.20 21.34 10.79
CA PRO A 22 18.37 21.82 12.17
C PRO A 22 17.51 23.04 12.48
N TRP A 23 17.38 23.97 11.53
CA TRP A 23 16.51 25.14 11.67
C TRP A 23 15.03 24.74 11.81
N GLN A 24 14.51 23.85 10.96
CA GLN A 24 13.12 23.41 11.06
C GLN A 24 12.82 22.78 12.42
N ARG A 25 13.74 21.94 12.93
CA ARG A 25 13.66 21.34 14.27
C ARG A 25 13.70 22.40 15.37
N GLN A 26 14.59 23.39 15.25
CA GLN A 26 14.70 24.49 16.21
C GLN A 26 13.42 25.33 16.24
N PHE A 27 12.88 25.69 15.06
CA PHE A 27 11.70 26.52 14.94
C PHE A 27 10.45 25.83 15.51
N GLN A 28 10.43 24.48 15.56
CA GLN A 28 9.38 23.79 16.30
C GLN A 28 9.37 24.12 17.80
N ASN A 29 10.54 24.30 18.41
CA ASN A 29 10.61 24.73 19.81
C ASN A 29 10.15 26.18 19.95
N VAL A 30 10.48 27.05 18.98
CA VAL A 30 10.03 28.45 18.98
C VAL A 30 8.51 28.51 19.00
N ILE A 31 7.81 27.86 18.05
CA ILE A 31 6.34 27.85 18.07
C ILE A 31 5.80 27.18 19.34
N GLY A 32 6.44 26.10 19.79
CA GLY A 32 6.10 25.43 21.06
C GLY A 32 6.12 26.38 22.27
N ASP A 33 7.09 27.30 22.35
CA ASP A 33 7.18 28.30 23.42
C ASP A 33 6.03 29.31 23.40
N TYR A 34 5.58 29.73 22.22
CA TYR A 34 4.40 30.62 22.11
C TYR A 34 3.12 29.89 22.54
N ASN A 35 2.94 28.65 22.09
CA ASN A 35 1.81 27.82 22.52
C ASN A 35 1.83 27.61 24.03
N ARG A 36 2.97 27.21 24.57
CA ARG A 36 3.19 27.02 26.00
C ARG A 36 2.81 28.28 26.80
N ALA A 37 3.29 29.45 26.40
CA ALA A 37 3.00 30.70 27.12
C ALA A 37 1.48 30.96 27.25
N VAL A 38 0.71 30.64 26.21
CA VAL A 38 -0.76 30.79 26.24
C VAL A 38 -1.42 29.71 27.09
N PHE A 39 -0.98 28.46 27.00
CA PHE A 39 -1.55 27.37 27.81
C PHE A 39 -1.22 27.52 29.30
N ASP A 40 0.02 27.89 29.64
CA ASP A 40 0.49 28.20 31.00
C ASP A 40 -0.37 29.31 31.61
N LYS A 41 -0.60 30.39 30.87
CA LYS A 41 -1.44 31.51 31.32
C LYS A 41 -2.88 31.10 31.67
N ASN A 42 -3.41 30.08 31.00
CA ASN A 42 -4.77 29.59 31.20
C ASN A 42 -4.86 28.36 32.12
N ASN A 43 -3.73 27.87 32.64
CA ASN A 43 -3.63 26.61 33.39
C ASN A 43 -4.17 25.40 32.62
N TRP A 44 -4.02 25.38 31.30
CA TRP A 44 -4.45 24.27 30.47
C TRP A 44 -3.36 23.20 30.38
N LEU A 45 -3.72 21.94 30.63
CA LEU A 45 -2.79 20.82 30.49
C LEU A 45 -2.42 20.61 29.02
N TYR A 46 -1.13 20.37 28.80
CA TYR A 46 -0.59 20.01 27.50
C TYR A 46 0.59 19.04 27.65
N PHE A 47 1.01 18.41 26.55
CA PHE A 47 2.22 17.61 26.48
C PHE A 47 2.94 17.79 25.14
N THR A 48 4.22 17.45 25.12
CA THR A 48 5.13 17.57 23.95
C THR A 48 6.15 16.43 24.00
N ARG A 49 6.81 16.08 22.89
CA ARG A 49 7.94 15.12 22.83
C ARG A 49 7.66 13.66 23.25
N GLU A 50 6.41 13.21 23.22
CA GLU A 50 6.05 11.84 23.63
C GLU A 50 5.74 10.92 22.44
N VAL A 51 4.61 11.14 21.77
CA VAL A 51 4.02 10.16 20.85
C VAL A 51 4.32 10.45 19.38
N TYR A 52 4.22 11.71 18.98
CA TYR A 52 4.29 12.09 17.57
C TYR A 52 5.73 12.38 17.15
N ASP A 53 6.29 11.51 16.32
CA ASP A 53 7.60 11.68 15.71
C ASP A 53 7.53 12.42 14.37
N LEU A 54 8.69 12.75 13.78
CA LEU A 54 8.78 13.38 12.46
C LEU A 54 9.60 12.52 11.49
N PHE A 55 9.39 11.22 11.51
CA PHE A 55 10.17 10.30 10.70
C PHE A 55 9.57 10.02 9.33
N ALA A 56 8.35 9.49 9.28
CA ALA A 56 7.72 9.11 8.03
C ALA A 56 7.29 10.35 7.24
N PRO A 57 7.37 10.36 5.89
CA PRO A 57 6.98 11.52 5.10
C PRO A 57 5.50 11.75 5.03
N THR A 58 4.68 10.78 5.42
CA THR A 58 3.23 10.82 5.22
C THR A 58 2.48 11.70 6.23
N TYR A 59 3.15 12.26 7.23
CA TYR A 59 2.48 13.09 8.23
C TYR A 59 2.21 14.50 7.72
N GLY A 60 1.19 15.13 8.30
CA GLY A 60 0.83 16.51 7.99
C GLY A 60 1.90 17.53 8.34
N ASP A 61 2.86 17.21 9.20
CA ASP A 61 3.98 18.07 9.58
C ASP A 61 5.28 17.75 8.81
N THR A 62 5.58 16.48 8.53
CA THR A 62 6.75 16.11 7.73
C THR A 62 6.61 16.48 6.27
N TRP A 63 5.43 16.27 5.66
CA TRP A 63 5.22 16.56 4.24
C TRP A 63 5.50 18.03 3.87
N PRO A 64 4.96 19.04 4.58
CA PRO A 64 5.33 20.44 4.34
C PRO A 64 6.79 20.73 4.72
N SER A 65 7.35 20.05 5.74
CA SER A 65 8.77 20.21 6.10
C SER A 65 9.72 19.74 4.99
N PHE A 66 9.39 18.66 4.27
CA PHE A 66 10.11 18.24 3.06
C PHE A 66 9.87 19.14 1.84
N ASN A 67 9.01 20.15 2.00
CA ASN A 67 8.80 21.24 1.06
C ASN A 67 9.27 22.59 1.63
N GLY A 68 10.20 22.59 2.60
CA GLY A 68 10.87 23.78 3.12
C GLY A 68 10.07 24.61 4.12
N ALA A 69 8.79 24.28 4.34
CA ALA A 69 7.97 24.95 5.35
C ALA A 69 8.26 24.41 6.76
N ILE A 70 7.58 24.96 7.78
CA ILE A 70 7.55 24.38 9.12
C ILE A 70 6.21 23.67 9.29
N GLY A 71 6.25 22.35 9.40
CA GLY A 71 5.07 21.57 9.74
C GLY A 71 4.89 21.42 11.25
N MET A 72 3.62 21.41 11.70
CA MET A 72 3.23 21.25 13.09
C MET A 72 1.96 20.41 13.21
N THR A 73 1.98 19.47 14.15
CA THR A 73 0.80 18.71 14.56
C THR A 73 0.17 19.36 15.79
N TYR A 74 -1.14 19.55 15.74
CA TYR A 74 -1.97 20.03 16.85
C TYR A 74 -3.05 19.02 17.11
N GLU A 75 -3.07 18.44 18.31
CA GLU A 75 -3.96 17.33 18.61
C GLU A 75 -4.70 17.57 19.91
N GLN A 76 -6.01 17.54 19.83
CA GLN A 76 -6.90 17.70 20.97
C GLN A 76 -7.51 16.34 21.33
N GLY A 77 -7.34 15.93 22.58
CA GLY A 77 -8.07 14.78 23.12
C GLY A 77 -9.57 14.91 22.88
N GLY A 78 -10.24 13.79 22.59
CA GLY A 78 -11.69 13.71 22.48
C GLY A 78 -12.16 13.05 21.20
N GLY A 79 -11.80 13.63 20.05
CA GLY A 79 -12.28 13.19 18.74
C GLY A 79 -13.81 13.07 18.66
N GLY A 80 -14.29 12.18 17.79
CA GLY A 80 -15.71 11.81 17.69
C GLY A 80 -16.28 11.17 18.97
N PRO A 81 -15.58 10.26 19.67
CA PRO A 81 -16.09 9.60 20.88
C PRO A 81 -16.47 10.54 22.03
N ALA A 82 -15.86 11.73 22.10
CA ALA A 82 -16.18 12.71 23.14
C ALA A 82 -17.48 13.50 22.91
N GLY A 83 -18.10 13.41 21.73
CA GLY A 83 -19.37 14.11 21.44
C GLY A 83 -19.29 15.61 21.77
N VAL A 84 -20.25 16.15 22.52
CA VAL A 84 -20.24 17.54 23.03
C VAL A 84 -19.51 17.66 24.37
N ALA A 85 -19.56 16.63 25.21
CA ALA A 85 -18.90 16.58 26.50
C ALA A 85 -18.53 15.13 26.85
N TYR A 86 -17.40 14.96 27.52
CA TYR A 86 -16.89 13.66 27.94
C TYR A 86 -16.42 13.72 29.39
N ALA A 87 -16.98 12.87 30.24
CA ALA A 87 -16.50 12.68 31.61
C ALA A 87 -15.18 11.92 31.59
N ARG A 88 -14.09 12.60 31.95
CA ARG A 88 -12.75 12.04 32.00
C ARG A 88 -12.59 11.13 33.21
N THR A 89 -11.58 10.26 33.13
CA THR A 89 -11.27 9.30 34.20
C THR A 89 -10.71 9.95 35.46
N ASP A 90 -10.24 11.20 35.38
CA ASP A 90 -9.77 12.00 36.51
C ASP A 90 -10.92 12.71 37.27
N GLY A 91 -12.17 12.54 36.81
CA GLY A 91 -13.36 13.17 37.39
C GLY A 91 -13.72 14.53 36.79
N ASP A 92 -12.92 15.07 35.87
CA ASP A 92 -13.22 16.31 35.15
C ASP A 92 -14.08 16.06 33.89
N THR A 93 -14.56 17.11 33.24
CA THR A 93 -15.32 17.03 31.98
C THR A 93 -14.62 17.77 30.87
N LEU A 94 -14.30 17.06 29.78
CA LEU A 94 -13.84 17.67 28.54
C LEU A 94 -15.02 18.09 27.67
N THR A 95 -15.18 19.38 27.47
CA THR A 95 -16.26 19.97 26.65
C THR A 95 -15.79 20.34 25.25
N LEU A 96 -16.72 20.38 24.29
CA LEU A 96 -16.45 20.91 22.95
C LEU A 96 -15.98 22.37 22.99
N ALA A 97 -16.50 23.19 23.91
CA ALA A 97 -16.09 24.58 24.08
C ALA A 97 -14.60 24.71 24.47
N GLN A 98 -14.13 23.91 25.43
CA GLN A 98 -12.70 23.87 25.80
C GLN A 98 -11.84 23.44 24.61
N ARG A 99 -12.25 22.38 23.90
CA ARG A 99 -11.51 21.88 22.72
C ARG A 99 -11.37 22.95 21.63
N ILE A 100 -12.43 23.70 21.36
CA ILE A 100 -12.42 24.83 20.43
C ILE A 100 -11.49 25.93 20.95
N ALA A 101 -11.60 26.30 22.24
CA ALA A 101 -10.78 27.35 22.83
C ALA A 101 -9.28 27.02 22.77
N HIS A 102 -8.90 25.78 23.07
CA HIS A 102 -7.51 25.32 23.01
C HIS A 102 -6.96 25.38 21.58
N HIS A 103 -7.69 24.84 20.61
CA HIS A 103 -7.27 24.89 19.20
C HIS A 103 -7.18 26.33 18.67
N HIS A 104 -8.14 27.18 19.00
CA HIS A 104 -8.12 28.58 18.61
C HIS A 104 -6.92 29.32 19.23
N ALA A 105 -6.68 29.13 20.53
CA ALA A 105 -5.56 29.74 21.24
C ALA A 105 -4.21 29.31 20.65
N ALA A 106 -4.01 28.00 20.43
CA ALA A 106 -2.82 27.48 19.80
C ALA A 106 -2.62 28.07 18.39
N SER A 107 -3.67 28.09 17.57
CA SER A 107 -3.63 28.66 16.22
C SER A 107 -3.21 30.14 16.24
N ARG A 108 -3.74 30.93 17.18
CA ARG A 108 -3.38 32.34 17.33
C ARG A 108 -1.92 32.52 17.77
N ALA A 109 -1.45 31.70 18.71
CA ALA A 109 -0.06 31.71 19.17
C ALA A 109 0.91 31.38 18.03
N THR A 110 0.56 30.40 17.18
CA THR A 110 1.32 30.04 15.98
C THR A 110 1.38 31.17 14.97
N ILE A 111 0.23 31.81 14.67
CA ILE A 111 0.20 32.98 13.78
C ILE A 111 1.10 34.09 14.32
N GLN A 112 1.02 34.38 15.62
CA GLN A 112 1.87 35.37 16.26
C GLN A 112 3.36 35.02 16.12
N ALA A 113 3.76 33.79 16.45
CA ALA A 113 5.14 33.33 16.32
C ALA A 113 5.66 33.51 14.88
N THR A 114 4.85 33.15 13.88
CA THR A 114 5.22 33.29 12.47
C THR A 114 5.31 34.76 12.02
N ALA A 115 4.42 35.63 12.49
CA ALA A 115 4.45 37.06 12.16
C ALA A 115 5.68 37.75 12.77
N GLU A 116 6.00 37.45 14.03
CA GLU A 116 7.15 38.02 14.73
C GLU A 116 8.50 37.44 14.28
N ARG A 117 8.51 36.32 13.54
CA ARG A 117 9.74 35.68 13.02
C ARG A 117 9.73 35.55 11.49
N HIS A 118 8.96 36.38 10.80
CA HIS A 118 8.75 36.27 9.36
C HIS A 118 10.05 36.40 8.55
N ASP A 119 10.96 37.29 8.95
CA ASP A 119 12.25 37.48 8.26
C ASP A 119 13.10 36.20 8.27
N ASP A 120 13.20 35.53 9.42
CA ASP A 120 13.94 34.28 9.54
C ASP A 120 13.28 33.16 8.73
N LEU A 121 11.95 33.07 8.77
CA LEU A 121 11.18 32.09 8.00
C LEU A 121 11.41 32.24 6.49
N LEU A 122 11.32 33.47 5.97
CA LEU A 122 11.51 33.74 4.54
C LEU A 122 12.95 33.46 4.10
N ARG A 123 13.94 33.88 4.90
CA ARG A 123 15.35 33.62 4.62
C ARG A 123 15.66 32.12 4.56
N GLU A 124 15.20 31.36 5.54
CA GLU A 124 15.46 29.92 5.62
C GLU A 124 14.68 29.14 4.54
N PHE A 125 13.46 29.57 4.20
CA PHE A 125 12.70 29.01 3.09
C PHE A 125 13.43 29.23 1.75
N GLN A 126 13.93 30.44 1.49
CA GLN A 126 14.72 30.73 0.28
C GLN A 126 16.03 29.92 0.26
N SER A 127 16.73 29.85 1.39
CA SER A 127 17.96 29.08 1.55
C SER A 127 17.74 27.59 1.28
N TYR A 128 16.63 27.03 1.78
CA TYR A 128 16.24 25.63 1.58
C TYR A 128 16.18 25.27 0.10
N PHE A 129 15.42 26.04 -0.70
CA PHE A 129 15.24 25.75 -2.12
C PHE A 129 16.49 26.09 -2.96
N THR A 130 17.22 27.15 -2.61
CA THR A 130 18.47 27.52 -3.28
C THR A 130 19.53 26.44 -3.10
N THR A 131 19.67 25.93 -1.86
CA THR A 131 20.58 24.84 -1.53
C THR A 131 20.16 23.55 -2.22
N ALA A 132 18.87 23.19 -2.17
CA ALA A 132 18.33 21.99 -2.82
C ALA A 132 18.67 21.95 -4.33
N LYS A 133 18.51 23.08 -5.04
CA LYS A 133 18.78 23.17 -6.48
C LYS A 133 20.28 23.08 -6.81
N ASN A 134 21.13 23.75 -6.03
CA ASN A 134 22.54 23.94 -6.39
C ASN A 134 23.47 22.88 -5.77
N LYS A 135 23.16 22.42 -4.56
CA LYS A 135 23.97 21.48 -3.77
C LYS A 135 23.05 20.46 -3.07
N PRO A 136 22.38 19.59 -3.83
CA PRO A 136 21.45 18.62 -3.26
C PRO A 136 22.14 17.67 -2.27
N GLY A 137 21.49 17.40 -1.14
CA GLY A 137 21.98 16.49 -0.10
C GLY A 137 21.92 15.02 -0.50
N GLY A 138 22.48 14.13 0.33
CA GLY A 138 22.39 12.67 0.16
C GLY A 138 23.44 12.06 -0.78
N ALA A 139 23.56 10.73 -0.72
CA ALA A 139 24.55 9.95 -1.47
C ALA A 139 24.20 9.79 -2.96
N TYR A 140 22.91 9.80 -3.30
CA TYR A 140 22.43 9.64 -4.67
C TYR A 140 22.10 10.99 -5.30
N LYS A 141 22.43 11.15 -6.59
CA LYS A 141 22.24 12.37 -7.37
C LYS A 141 21.26 12.20 -8.54
N THR A 142 21.02 10.96 -8.95
CA THR A 142 20.03 10.62 -9.97
C THR A 142 19.32 9.33 -9.58
N TYR A 143 17.99 9.32 -9.68
CA TYR A 143 17.20 8.10 -9.65
C TYR A 143 16.74 7.74 -11.07
N VAL A 144 16.85 6.47 -11.43
CA VAL A 144 16.52 5.95 -12.76
C VAL A 144 15.33 5.02 -12.63
N LEU A 145 14.26 5.26 -13.38
CA LEU A 145 13.16 4.30 -13.55
C LEU A 145 13.31 3.66 -14.92
N ALA A 146 13.43 2.33 -14.95
CA ALA A 146 13.66 1.61 -16.19
C ALA A 146 12.46 1.74 -17.14
N SER A 147 12.73 2.04 -18.40
CA SER A 147 11.74 2.09 -19.50
C SER A 147 11.13 0.72 -19.79
N GLY A 148 11.83 -0.37 -19.46
CA GLY A 148 11.33 -1.74 -19.58
C GLY A 148 10.33 -2.17 -18.50
N ASN A 149 9.92 -1.26 -17.60
CA ASN A 149 8.79 -1.51 -16.71
C ASN A 149 7.47 -1.58 -17.49
N ASP A 150 6.42 -2.08 -16.82
CA ASP A 150 5.08 -1.98 -17.36
C ASP A 150 4.71 -0.49 -17.62
N PRO A 151 4.25 -0.14 -18.83
CA PRO A 151 3.95 1.26 -19.17
C PRO A 151 2.88 1.90 -18.29
N GLY A 152 1.91 1.11 -17.79
CA GLY A 152 0.88 1.60 -16.88
C GLY A 152 1.45 1.97 -15.52
N GLN A 153 2.28 1.11 -14.94
CA GLN A 153 2.97 1.39 -13.66
C GLN A 153 3.91 2.59 -13.76
N LEU A 154 4.70 2.68 -14.83
CA LEU A 154 5.60 3.82 -15.04
C LEU A 154 4.81 5.12 -15.18
N ARG A 155 3.70 5.11 -15.93
CA ARG A 155 2.79 6.27 -16.06
C ARG A 155 2.18 6.69 -14.73
N MET A 156 1.75 5.74 -13.90
CA MET A 156 1.21 6.06 -12.56
C MET A 156 2.25 6.79 -11.71
N LEU A 157 3.50 6.31 -11.74
CA LEU A 157 4.57 6.93 -10.98
C LEU A 157 4.92 8.32 -11.53
N THR A 158 5.07 8.49 -12.84
CA THR A 158 5.37 9.82 -13.42
C THR A 158 4.24 10.82 -13.19
N GLN A 159 2.97 10.39 -13.28
CA GLN A 159 1.81 11.23 -12.90
C GLN A 159 1.83 11.60 -11.41
N TYR A 160 2.29 10.70 -10.55
CA TYR A 160 2.50 11.02 -9.14
C TYR A 160 3.59 12.09 -8.99
N LEU A 161 4.73 11.94 -9.67
CA LEU A 161 5.80 12.95 -9.66
C LEU A 161 5.29 14.32 -10.16
N GLU A 162 4.50 14.35 -11.24
CA GLU A 162 3.89 15.57 -11.77
C GLU A 162 2.97 16.26 -10.75
N ARG A 163 2.11 15.49 -10.05
CA ARG A 163 1.27 16.03 -8.97
C ARG A 163 2.10 16.61 -7.82
N GLN A 164 3.27 16.03 -7.56
CA GLN A 164 4.22 16.55 -6.56
C GLN A 164 5.13 17.66 -7.09
N GLN A 165 4.96 18.07 -8.35
CA GLN A 165 5.80 19.06 -9.03
C GLN A 165 7.29 18.65 -9.05
N ILE A 166 7.55 17.35 -9.08
CA ILE A 166 8.89 16.79 -9.23
C ILE A 166 9.17 16.67 -10.72
N THR A 167 10.21 17.35 -11.16
CA THR A 167 10.68 17.28 -12.55
C THR A 167 11.44 15.98 -12.79
N TYR A 168 11.24 15.42 -13.98
CA TYR A 168 11.98 14.29 -14.50
C TYR A 168 12.24 14.52 -15.99
N GLY A 169 13.19 13.79 -16.55
CA GLY A 169 13.41 13.73 -18.00
C GLY A 169 13.83 12.33 -18.41
N PHE A 170 14.53 12.20 -19.54
CA PHE A 170 14.84 10.90 -20.12
C PHE A 170 16.33 10.74 -20.41
N ALA A 171 16.81 9.51 -20.31
CA ALA A 171 18.16 9.17 -20.70
C ALA A 171 18.33 9.28 -22.23
N PRO A 172 19.32 10.03 -22.73
CA PRO A 172 19.51 10.24 -24.17
C PRO A 172 20.18 9.05 -24.87
N LYS A 173 20.94 8.25 -24.12
CA LYS A 173 21.74 7.14 -24.65
C LYS A 173 21.96 6.08 -23.59
N GLN A 174 22.42 4.90 -24.02
CA GLN A 174 22.84 3.86 -23.12
C GLN A 174 24.09 4.28 -22.33
N LEU A 175 24.10 3.99 -21.02
CA LEU A 175 25.24 4.24 -20.14
C LEU A 175 25.39 3.08 -19.15
N LYS A 176 26.62 2.55 -19.04
CA LYS A 176 26.98 1.61 -17.97
C LYS A 176 27.56 2.40 -16.80
N THR A 177 27.02 2.19 -15.61
CA THR A 177 27.49 2.84 -14.37
C THR A 177 27.26 1.89 -13.19
N LYS A 178 27.52 2.35 -11.96
CA LYS A 178 27.25 1.62 -10.72
C LYS A 178 26.12 2.31 -9.97
N GLY A 179 25.16 1.54 -9.49
CA GLY A 179 23.98 2.06 -8.79
C GLY A 179 23.43 1.08 -7.78
N PHE A 180 22.68 1.60 -6.80
CA PHE A 180 21.85 0.77 -5.94
C PHE A 180 20.65 0.28 -6.74
N ASN A 181 20.46 -1.04 -6.82
CA ASN A 181 19.32 -1.65 -7.49
C ASN A 181 18.22 -1.99 -6.47
N TYR A 182 17.03 -1.43 -6.66
CA TYR A 182 15.87 -1.64 -5.79
C TYR A 182 15.28 -3.06 -5.91
N ALA A 183 15.66 -3.86 -6.91
CA ALA A 183 15.23 -5.25 -6.99
C ALA A 183 16.16 -6.19 -6.21
N SER A 184 17.48 -5.95 -6.23
CA SER A 184 18.47 -6.81 -5.54
C SER A 184 18.87 -6.32 -4.15
N GLY A 185 18.66 -5.03 -3.84
CA GLY A 185 18.98 -4.41 -2.56
C GLY A 185 20.47 -4.15 -2.38
N LYS A 186 21.21 -4.19 -3.49
CA LYS A 186 22.67 -4.14 -3.57
C LYS A 186 23.12 -3.05 -4.53
N THR A 187 24.33 -2.55 -4.30
CA THR A 187 25.02 -1.67 -5.24
C THR A 187 25.80 -2.49 -6.24
N GLU A 188 25.41 -2.42 -7.51
CA GLU A 188 25.94 -3.27 -8.59
C GLU A 188 26.08 -2.51 -9.92
N ALA A 189 26.64 -3.17 -10.93
CA ALA A 189 26.72 -2.61 -12.27
C ALA A 189 25.31 -2.51 -12.87
N VAL A 190 24.95 -1.33 -13.35
CA VAL A 190 23.65 -1.04 -13.96
C VAL A 190 23.84 -0.47 -15.35
N THR A 191 22.94 -0.81 -16.26
CA THR A 191 22.90 -0.23 -17.60
C THR A 191 21.64 0.61 -17.71
N VAL A 192 21.82 1.92 -17.76
CA VAL A 192 20.76 2.88 -18.12
C VAL A 192 20.53 2.78 -19.61
N GLN A 193 19.29 2.64 -20.04
CA GLN A 193 18.89 2.56 -21.43
C GLN A 193 18.36 3.91 -21.93
N PRO A 194 18.39 4.18 -23.25
CA PRO A 194 17.64 5.30 -23.82
C PRO A 194 16.18 5.26 -23.37
N HIS A 195 15.59 6.42 -23.10
CA HIS A 195 14.20 6.58 -22.60
C HIS A 195 13.92 6.07 -21.18
N ASP A 196 14.92 5.59 -20.43
CA ASP A 196 14.76 5.46 -18.97
C ASP A 196 14.43 6.83 -18.37
N VAL A 197 13.50 6.87 -17.42
CA VAL A 197 13.12 8.11 -16.74
C VAL A 197 14.21 8.46 -15.73
N LEU A 198 14.72 9.69 -15.82
CA LEU A 198 15.74 10.23 -14.93
C LEU A 198 15.13 11.30 -14.02
N VAL A 199 15.13 11.04 -12.72
CA VAL A 199 14.76 12.00 -11.68
C VAL A 199 16.05 12.54 -11.06
N SER A 200 16.46 13.73 -11.51
CA SER A 200 17.67 14.39 -11.01
C SER A 200 17.41 15.05 -9.66
N MET A 201 18.37 14.96 -8.75
CA MET A 201 18.31 15.66 -7.46
C MET A 201 18.51 17.19 -7.58
N TYR A 202 18.98 17.70 -8.72
CA TYR A 202 19.31 19.12 -8.92
C TYR A 202 18.05 19.93 -9.32
N GLN A 203 17.09 20.00 -8.41
CA GLN A 203 15.81 20.69 -8.59
C GLN A 203 15.28 21.25 -7.26
N PRO A 204 14.35 22.22 -7.26
CA PRO A 204 13.79 22.77 -6.03
C PRO A 204 13.24 21.71 -5.06
N LYS A 205 12.59 20.66 -5.59
CA LYS A 205 12.03 19.55 -4.80
C LYS A 205 13.07 18.49 -4.36
N SER A 206 14.37 18.80 -4.38
CA SER A 206 15.45 17.83 -4.11
C SER A 206 15.23 17.01 -2.83
N THR A 207 14.93 17.67 -1.71
CA THR A 207 14.72 16.99 -0.43
C THR A 207 13.56 16.01 -0.48
N LEU A 208 12.43 16.42 -1.06
CA LEU A 208 11.27 15.54 -1.25
C LEU A 208 11.62 14.36 -2.17
N VAL A 209 12.36 14.59 -3.26
CA VAL A 209 12.85 13.52 -4.14
C VAL A 209 13.72 12.55 -3.35
N LYS A 210 14.66 13.05 -2.53
CA LYS A 210 15.50 12.20 -1.68
C LYS A 210 14.64 11.31 -0.78
N VAL A 211 13.74 11.91 -0.01
CA VAL A 211 12.93 11.17 0.96
C VAL A 211 12.03 10.14 0.27
N LEU A 212 11.40 10.51 -0.86
CA LEU A 212 10.51 9.60 -1.58
C LEU A 212 11.23 8.47 -2.32
N PHE A 213 12.52 8.63 -2.63
CA PHE A 213 13.28 7.62 -3.37
C PHE A 213 14.32 6.90 -2.52
N GLU A 214 14.72 7.37 -1.34
CA GLU A 214 15.81 6.75 -0.60
C GLU A 214 15.53 5.26 -0.33
N PRO A 215 16.47 4.36 -0.65
CA PRO A 215 16.20 2.93 -0.49
C PRO A 215 16.00 2.48 0.96
N ARG A 216 16.66 3.17 1.89
CA ARG A 216 16.67 2.88 3.33
C ARG A 216 16.80 4.19 4.11
N PRO A 217 15.70 4.74 4.66
CA PRO A 217 15.76 5.94 5.48
C PRO A 217 16.55 5.67 6.76
N GLN A 218 17.28 6.67 7.23
CA GLN A 218 18.09 6.56 8.45
C GLN A 218 17.21 6.75 9.68
N LEU A 219 16.96 5.68 10.42
CA LEU A 219 16.20 5.72 11.67
C LEU A 219 17.12 6.02 12.86
N GLU A 220 16.85 7.12 13.57
CA GLU A 220 17.60 7.53 14.77
C GLU A 220 17.26 6.67 16.00
N ASP A 221 15.99 6.29 16.15
CA ASP A 221 15.47 5.52 17.28
C ASP A 221 14.38 4.53 16.81
N SER A 222 14.33 3.35 17.42
CA SER A 222 13.33 2.31 17.14
C SER A 222 11.92 2.64 17.63
N LEU A 223 11.79 3.57 18.58
CA LEU A 223 10.51 4.04 19.09
C LEU A 223 9.89 5.02 18.08
N THR A 224 9.22 4.48 17.08
CA THR A 224 8.55 5.28 16.04
C THR A 224 7.04 5.02 16.04
N TYR A 225 6.31 6.07 15.68
CA TYR A 225 4.86 6.18 15.71
C TYR A 225 4.17 5.36 14.60
N ASP A 226 4.79 5.22 13.43
CA ASP A 226 4.12 4.70 12.23
C ASP A 226 5.03 3.77 11.39
N ILE A 227 5.18 4.03 10.09
CA ILE A 227 5.96 3.21 9.16
C ILE A 227 7.40 3.70 9.02
N THR A 228 8.29 2.79 8.64
CA THR A 228 9.72 3.06 8.51
C THR A 228 10.27 2.85 7.11
N SER A 229 9.41 2.60 6.13
CA SER A 229 9.78 2.45 4.73
C SER A 229 8.63 2.83 3.79
N TRP A 230 8.97 3.54 2.70
CA TRP A 230 7.98 4.16 1.81
C TRP A 230 8.46 4.39 0.38
N ALA A 231 9.69 3.99 0.03
CA ALA A 231 10.31 4.43 -1.22
C ALA A 231 9.44 4.09 -2.45
N LEU A 232 9.23 5.09 -3.32
CA LEU A 232 8.32 5.00 -4.46
C LEU A 232 8.63 3.83 -5.39
N PRO A 233 9.90 3.46 -5.68
CA PRO A 233 10.16 2.28 -6.50
C PRO A 233 9.54 0.99 -5.95
N TYR A 234 9.56 0.79 -4.62
CA TYR A 234 8.92 -0.38 -3.99
C TYR A 234 7.40 -0.26 -4.01
N SER A 235 6.89 0.90 -3.60
CA SER A 235 5.46 1.16 -3.53
C SER A 235 4.76 1.06 -4.89
N PHE A 236 5.42 1.45 -5.97
CA PHE A 236 4.91 1.35 -7.34
C PHE A 236 5.30 0.05 -8.05
N GLY A 237 6.17 -0.77 -7.45
CA GLY A 237 6.59 -2.05 -8.03
C GLY A 237 7.47 -1.90 -9.28
N VAL A 238 8.15 -0.75 -9.43
CA VAL A 238 8.94 -0.45 -10.64
C VAL A 238 10.41 -0.81 -10.43
N LYS A 239 11.02 -1.38 -11.47
CA LYS A 239 12.46 -1.56 -11.57
C LYS A 239 13.15 -0.19 -11.65
N ALA A 240 13.98 0.11 -10.65
CA ALA A 240 14.66 1.39 -10.53
C ALA A 240 16.10 1.23 -10.02
N TYR A 241 16.88 2.30 -10.16
CA TYR A 241 18.24 2.40 -9.66
C TYR A 241 18.50 3.78 -9.01
N ALA A 242 19.32 3.81 -7.96
CA ALA A 242 19.81 5.06 -7.36
C ALA A 242 21.32 5.21 -7.64
N LEU A 243 21.69 6.29 -8.31
CA LEU A 243 23.06 6.54 -8.78
C LEU A 243 23.71 7.64 -7.95
N ALA A 244 24.97 7.44 -7.57
CA ALA A 244 25.76 8.49 -6.91
C ALA A 244 26.15 9.63 -7.89
N GLU A 245 26.12 9.35 -9.19
CA GLU A 245 26.44 10.29 -10.25
C GLU A 245 25.23 11.11 -10.68
N ARG A 246 25.47 12.37 -11.05
CA ARG A 246 24.48 13.20 -11.74
C ARG A 246 24.45 12.81 -13.21
N LEU A 247 23.27 12.48 -13.71
CA LEU A 247 23.01 12.34 -15.14
C LEU A 247 22.10 13.48 -15.61
N ASP A 248 22.42 14.04 -16.78
CA ASP A 248 21.57 15.06 -17.39
C ASP A 248 20.45 14.39 -18.21
N ALA A 249 19.22 14.84 -17.96
CA ALA A 249 18.02 14.26 -18.53
C ALA A 249 17.64 14.93 -19.87
N SER A 250 18.59 14.96 -20.81
CA SER A 250 18.47 15.64 -22.11
C SER A 250 17.93 14.76 -23.24
N GLY A 251 17.49 13.53 -22.93
CA GLY A 251 16.86 12.65 -23.91
C GLY A 251 15.50 13.17 -24.38
N PRO A 252 15.09 12.82 -25.61
CA PRO A 252 13.78 13.20 -26.11
C PRO A 252 12.68 12.55 -25.27
N THR A 253 11.67 13.34 -24.92
CA THR A 253 10.43 12.81 -24.34
C THR A 253 9.87 11.76 -25.31
N PRO A 254 9.71 10.50 -24.87
CA PRO A 254 9.05 9.50 -25.69
C PRO A 254 7.70 10.05 -26.12
N THR A 255 7.36 9.91 -27.39
CA THR A 255 6.00 10.21 -27.83
C THR A 255 5.08 9.42 -26.91
N PRO A 256 4.13 10.07 -26.21
CA PRO A 256 3.15 9.32 -25.45
C PRO A 256 2.65 8.27 -26.42
N ALA A 257 2.78 6.99 -26.05
CA ALA A 257 1.96 5.99 -26.69
C ALA A 257 0.55 6.48 -26.39
N VAL A 258 -0.02 7.28 -27.30
CA VAL A 258 -1.45 7.45 -27.40
C VAL A 258 -1.86 6.01 -27.47
N VAL A 259 -2.50 5.55 -26.40
CA VAL A 259 -3.22 4.30 -26.40
C VAL A 259 -4.32 4.57 -27.42
N LYS A 260 -3.98 4.48 -28.71
CA LYS A 260 -4.94 4.39 -29.78
C LYS A 260 -5.37 2.95 -29.68
N GLY A 261 -6.56 2.73 -29.13
CA GLY A 261 -7.19 1.42 -29.13
C GLY A 261 -7.00 0.76 -30.49
N SER A 262 -6.22 -0.33 -30.47
CA SER A 262 -5.90 -1.23 -31.58
C SER A 262 -4.92 -0.74 -32.67
N ALA A 263 -4.02 -1.65 -33.02
CA ALA A 263 -3.37 -1.71 -34.33
C ALA A 263 -4.31 -2.21 -35.45
N ALA A 264 -5.64 -2.17 -35.26
CA ALA A 264 -6.60 -2.56 -36.30
C ALA A 264 -7.16 -1.30 -36.98
N ALA A 265 -7.00 -1.24 -38.30
CA ALA A 265 -7.70 -0.27 -39.12
C ALA A 265 -9.22 -0.34 -38.82
N PRO A 266 -9.97 0.77 -38.93
CA PRO A 266 -11.43 0.81 -38.71
C PRO A 266 -12.23 -0.23 -39.53
N THR A 267 -11.63 -0.80 -40.57
CA THR A 267 -12.21 -1.78 -41.50
C THR A 267 -11.95 -3.24 -41.14
N ASP A 268 -11.06 -3.54 -40.18
CA ASP A 268 -10.78 -4.92 -39.77
C ASP A 268 -11.80 -5.39 -38.72
N ARG A 269 -12.39 -6.58 -38.93
CA ARG A 269 -13.29 -7.24 -37.99
C ARG A 269 -12.51 -8.28 -37.17
N PRO A 270 -11.86 -7.91 -36.06
CA PRO A 270 -11.01 -8.83 -35.30
C PRO A 270 -11.79 -9.99 -34.68
N TYR A 271 -11.12 -11.12 -34.49
CA TYR A 271 -11.63 -12.27 -33.74
C TYR A 271 -11.80 -11.95 -32.25
N ALA A 272 -10.79 -11.31 -31.66
CA ALA A 272 -10.76 -10.90 -30.27
C ALA A 272 -9.88 -9.68 -30.04
N TYR A 273 -10.04 -9.06 -28.86
CA TYR A 273 -9.07 -8.13 -28.30
C TYR A 273 -8.35 -8.79 -27.12
N LEU A 274 -7.03 -8.62 -27.07
CA LEU A 274 -6.15 -9.09 -26.00
C LEU A 274 -5.63 -7.89 -25.21
N ALA A 275 -5.77 -7.92 -23.89
CA ALA A 275 -5.19 -6.94 -22.98
C ALA A 275 -4.30 -7.65 -21.95
N ARG A 276 -3.08 -7.16 -21.76
CA ARG A 276 -2.20 -7.69 -20.70
C ARG A 276 -2.78 -7.34 -19.32
N TRP A 277 -2.29 -8.04 -18.30
CA TRP A 277 -2.80 -7.95 -16.94
C TRP A 277 -1.64 -7.75 -15.97
N ASN A 278 -1.22 -6.50 -15.80
CA ASN A 278 0.04 -6.14 -15.14
C ASN A 278 -0.11 -5.05 -14.06
N ASN A 279 -1.23 -4.33 -14.05
CA ASN A 279 -1.37 -3.13 -13.22
C ASN A 279 -2.84 -2.84 -12.86
N LEU A 280 -3.05 -1.79 -12.07
CA LEU A 280 -4.37 -1.35 -11.63
C LEU A 280 -5.28 -0.87 -12.78
N GLN A 281 -4.72 -0.28 -13.84
CA GLN A 281 -5.48 0.17 -15.01
C GLN A 281 -6.16 -1.02 -15.68
N ASP A 282 -5.50 -2.17 -15.74
CA ASP A 282 -6.07 -3.39 -16.32
C ASP A 282 -7.24 -3.92 -15.48
N VAL A 283 -7.16 -3.82 -14.16
CA VAL A 283 -8.30 -4.14 -13.26
C VAL A 283 -9.46 -3.17 -13.46
N ARG A 284 -9.17 -1.87 -13.59
CA ARG A 284 -10.19 -0.85 -13.89
C ARG A 284 -10.84 -1.10 -15.26
N PHE A 285 -10.06 -1.49 -16.27
CA PHE A 285 -10.56 -1.85 -17.59
C PHE A 285 -11.52 -3.05 -17.51
N LEU A 286 -11.13 -4.12 -16.80
CA LEU A 286 -12.00 -5.27 -16.56
C LEU A 286 -13.29 -4.85 -15.84
N SER A 287 -13.20 -4.05 -14.78
CA SER A 287 -14.34 -3.50 -14.05
C SER A 287 -15.32 -2.78 -14.98
N GLN A 288 -14.82 -1.91 -15.86
CA GLN A 288 -15.63 -1.18 -16.83
C GLN A 288 -16.32 -2.11 -17.84
N LEU A 289 -15.60 -3.11 -18.35
CA LEU A 289 -16.16 -4.09 -19.28
C LEU A 289 -17.29 -4.91 -18.65
N LEU A 290 -17.08 -5.44 -17.44
CA LEU A 290 -18.08 -6.23 -16.72
C LEU A 290 -19.35 -5.42 -16.45
N GLN A 291 -19.22 -4.16 -16.03
CA GLN A 291 -20.37 -3.27 -15.81
C GLN A 291 -21.14 -2.94 -17.08
N LYS A 292 -20.47 -2.95 -18.24
CA LYS A 292 -21.10 -2.85 -19.56
C LYS A 292 -21.61 -4.19 -20.09
N LYS A 293 -21.59 -5.24 -19.26
CA LYS A 293 -22.01 -6.61 -19.59
C LYS A 293 -21.21 -7.21 -20.75
N VAL A 294 -19.99 -6.72 -20.98
CA VAL A 294 -19.05 -7.34 -21.91
C VAL A 294 -18.49 -8.58 -21.24
N LYS A 295 -18.62 -9.71 -21.92
CA LYS A 295 -18.07 -10.99 -21.49
C LYS A 295 -16.57 -11.00 -21.73
N VAL A 296 -15.81 -11.25 -20.67
CA VAL A 296 -14.34 -11.28 -20.67
C VAL A 296 -13.88 -12.66 -20.20
N ARG A 297 -12.80 -13.15 -20.80
CA ARG A 297 -12.06 -14.33 -20.35
C ARG A 297 -10.65 -13.95 -19.95
N PHE A 298 -9.94 -14.81 -19.25
CA PHE A 298 -8.51 -14.68 -19.02
C PHE A 298 -7.78 -15.99 -19.34
N ALA A 299 -6.52 -15.89 -19.77
CA ALA A 299 -5.66 -17.04 -19.96
C ALA A 299 -5.01 -17.45 -18.63
N GLU A 300 -5.16 -18.71 -18.23
CA GLU A 300 -4.47 -19.27 -17.06
C GLU A 300 -2.97 -19.50 -17.33
N GLN A 301 -2.61 -19.72 -18.59
CA GLN A 301 -1.24 -20.01 -19.01
C GLN A 301 -0.72 -18.98 -20.02
N ALA A 302 0.61 -18.88 -20.13
CA ALA A 302 1.25 -18.06 -21.14
C ALA A 302 0.99 -18.60 -22.56
N PHE A 303 0.87 -17.71 -23.52
CA PHE A 303 0.70 -18.05 -24.93
C PHE A 303 1.34 -17.00 -25.84
N GLU A 304 1.51 -17.35 -27.11
CA GLU A 304 1.92 -16.42 -28.15
C GLU A 304 0.85 -16.34 -29.24
N ALA A 305 0.48 -15.13 -29.64
CA ALA A 305 -0.47 -14.90 -30.73
C ALA A 305 0.05 -13.78 -31.63
N GLU A 306 0.06 -14.02 -32.94
CA GLU A 306 0.50 -13.06 -33.98
C GLU A 306 1.87 -12.42 -33.67
N GLY A 307 2.83 -13.25 -33.22
CA GLY A 307 4.19 -12.83 -32.90
C GLY A 307 4.33 -12.00 -31.62
N GLN A 308 3.34 -12.05 -30.72
CA GLN A 308 3.40 -11.41 -29.41
C GLN A 308 3.18 -12.40 -28.28
N LYS A 309 3.98 -12.26 -27.24
CA LYS A 309 3.87 -13.05 -26.01
C LYS A 309 2.93 -12.40 -25.01
N TYR A 310 2.14 -13.26 -24.37
CA TYR A 310 1.17 -12.94 -23.35
C TYR A 310 1.39 -13.81 -22.13
N THR A 311 1.29 -13.21 -20.95
CA THR A 311 1.50 -13.86 -19.65
C THR A 311 0.16 -14.35 -19.08
N PRO A 312 0.18 -15.24 -18.07
CA PRO A 312 -1.00 -15.60 -17.30
C PRO A 312 -1.76 -14.36 -16.81
N GLY A 313 -3.10 -14.45 -16.82
CA GLY A 313 -4.03 -13.37 -16.49
C GLY A 313 -4.42 -12.49 -17.68
N THR A 314 -3.77 -12.60 -18.84
CA THR A 314 -4.12 -11.82 -20.05
C THR A 314 -5.61 -11.92 -20.34
N LEU A 315 -6.27 -10.77 -20.43
CA LEU A 315 -7.69 -10.67 -20.74
C LEU A 315 -7.93 -10.93 -22.23
N ILE A 316 -8.93 -11.74 -22.51
CA ILE A 316 -9.36 -12.16 -23.84
C ILE A 316 -10.82 -11.74 -23.99
N ILE A 317 -11.06 -10.78 -24.87
CA ILE A 317 -12.39 -10.25 -25.18
C ILE A 317 -12.76 -10.71 -26.60
N THR A 318 -13.41 -11.87 -26.69
CA THR A 318 -13.85 -12.46 -27.96
C THR A 318 -15.15 -11.85 -28.46
N ARG A 319 -15.38 -11.86 -29.77
CA ARG A 319 -16.73 -11.62 -30.30
C ARG A 319 -17.73 -12.69 -29.87
N THR A 320 -17.29 -13.95 -29.84
CA THR A 320 -18.10 -15.07 -29.37
C THR A 320 -18.47 -14.88 -27.90
N GLY A 321 -19.76 -14.96 -27.58
CA GLY A 321 -20.34 -14.61 -26.29
C GLY A 321 -20.76 -13.14 -26.14
N ASN A 322 -20.30 -12.25 -27.02
CA ASN A 322 -20.59 -10.81 -27.06
C ASN A 322 -21.40 -10.39 -28.31
N GLU A 323 -22.05 -11.35 -28.99
CA GLU A 323 -22.73 -11.15 -30.27
C GLU A 323 -23.87 -10.12 -30.19
N VAL A 324 -24.50 -10.02 -29.02
CA VAL A 324 -25.57 -9.04 -28.73
C VAL A 324 -25.12 -7.59 -28.92
N LEU A 325 -23.82 -7.30 -28.78
CA LEU A 325 -23.26 -5.96 -28.99
C LEU A 325 -23.11 -5.59 -30.47
N GLY A 326 -23.19 -6.57 -31.39
CA GLY A 326 -23.16 -6.34 -32.83
C GLY A 326 -22.01 -5.41 -33.28
N ALA A 327 -22.36 -4.34 -33.99
CA ALA A 327 -21.41 -3.34 -34.48
C ALA A 327 -20.77 -2.47 -33.37
N GLN A 328 -21.38 -2.41 -32.17
CA GLN A 328 -20.88 -1.59 -31.06
C GLN A 328 -19.72 -2.24 -30.30
N PHE A 329 -19.48 -3.55 -30.50
CA PHE A 329 -18.46 -4.30 -29.77
C PHE A 329 -17.07 -3.63 -29.82
N ASP A 330 -16.59 -3.32 -31.02
CA ASP A 330 -15.26 -2.75 -31.22
C ASP A 330 -15.13 -1.36 -30.60
N GLN A 331 -16.14 -0.52 -30.82
CA GLN A 331 -16.18 0.83 -30.26
C GLN A 331 -16.20 0.78 -28.74
N LEU A 332 -17.00 -0.11 -28.14
CA LEU A 332 -17.13 -0.23 -26.69
C LEU A 332 -15.82 -0.68 -26.04
N VAL A 333 -15.20 -1.75 -26.55
CA VAL A 333 -13.93 -2.27 -26.01
C VAL A 333 -12.83 -1.22 -26.11
N ARG A 334 -12.68 -0.55 -27.26
CA ARG A 334 -11.67 0.50 -27.45
C ARG A 334 -11.93 1.71 -26.54
N ALA A 335 -13.18 2.17 -26.46
CA ALA A 335 -13.53 3.31 -25.60
C ALA A 335 -13.26 3.04 -24.11
N GLN A 336 -13.52 1.81 -23.62
CA GLN A 336 -13.19 1.45 -22.24
C GLN A 336 -11.67 1.33 -22.04
N ALA A 337 -10.95 0.76 -23.02
CA ALA A 337 -9.49 0.65 -22.95
C ALA A 337 -8.82 2.04 -22.88
N ASP A 338 -9.27 2.97 -23.73
CA ASP A 338 -8.79 4.35 -23.76
C ASP A 338 -9.13 5.08 -22.45
N SER A 339 -10.35 4.90 -21.92
CA SER A 339 -10.76 5.50 -20.64
C SER A 339 -9.97 4.97 -19.44
N ALA A 340 -9.62 3.69 -19.44
CA ALA A 340 -8.81 3.07 -18.40
C ALA A 340 -7.30 3.34 -18.56
N GLY A 341 -6.85 3.73 -19.75
CA GLY A 341 -5.43 3.88 -20.09
C GLY A 341 -4.72 2.56 -20.38
N THR A 342 -5.47 1.53 -20.78
CA THR A 342 -4.99 0.16 -21.08
C THR A 342 -4.87 -0.06 -22.58
N VAL A 343 -3.79 -0.72 -23.02
CA VAL A 343 -3.59 -1.08 -24.43
C VAL A 343 -4.27 -2.42 -24.74
N VAL A 344 -5.13 -2.44 -25.77
CA VAL A 344 -5.69 -3.67 -26.34
C VAL A 344 -5.12 -3.95 -27.73
N ARG A 345 -4.80 -5.21 -28.00
CA ARG A 345 -4.37 -5.69 -29.31
C ARG A 345 -5.47 -6.53 -29.95
N ALA A 346 -5.89 -6.11 -31.14
CA ALA A 346 -6.78 -6.90 -31.97
C ALA A 346 -6.02 -8.09 -32.57
N VAL A 347 -6.63 -9.27 -32.57
CA VAL A 347 -6.14 -10.46 -33.25
C VAL A 347 -7.18 -10.97 -34.24
N LYS A 348 -6.73 -11.54 -35.36
CA LYS A 348 -7.56 -12.04 -36.46
C LYS A 348 -7.95 -13.51 -36.30
N SER A 349 -7.27 -14.24 -35.41
CA SER A 349 -7.50 -15.66 -35.15
C SER A 349 -7.52 -15.97 -33.65
N GLY A 350 -8.18 -17.07 -33.29
CA GLY A 350 -8.09 -17.70 -31.97
C GLY A 350 -6.88 -18.63 -31.81
N PHE A 351 -6.12 -18.84 -32.89
CA PHE A 351 -4.95 -19.71 -32.93
C PHE A 351 -3.74 -19.06 -32.27
N SER A 352 -3.10 -19.80 -31.36
CA SER A 352 -1.84 -19.43 -30.73
C SER A 352 -0.67 -20.06 -31.48
N THR A 353 0.40 -19.30 -31.72
CA THR A 353 1.64 -19.83 -32.32
C THR A 353 2.38 -20.73 -31.33
N THR A 354 2.29 -20.44 -30.03
CA THR A 354 2.77 -21.31 -28.94
C THR A 354 1.85 -21.21 -27.73
N GLY A 355 1.82 -22.26 -26.89
CA GLY A 355 0.91 -22.35 -25.76
C GLY A 355 -0.49 -22.79 -26.19
N HIS A 356 -1.51 -22.41 -25.42
CA HIS A 356 -2.88 -22.81 -25.68
C HIS A 356 -3.65 -21.78 -26.51
N ASP A 357 -4.56 -22.26 -27.36
CA ASP A 357 -5.47 -21.42 -28.15
C ASP A 357 -6.44 -20.63 -27.26
N LEU A 358 -6.98 -19.53 -27.80
CA LEU A 358 -7.90 -18.63 -27.09
C LEU A 358 -9.25 -19.29 -26.71
N GLY A 359 -9.57 -20.43 -27.32
CA GLY A 359 -10.75 -21.24 -27.01
C GLY A 359 -10.47 -22.48 -26.15
N SER A 360 -9.25 -22.63 -25.62
CA SER A 360 -8.85 -23.79 -24.83
C SER A 360 -9.52 -23.84 -23.45
N GLY A 361 -9.49 -25.02 -22.81
CA GLY A 361 -9.99 -25.21 -21.44
C GLY A 361 -9.19 -24.48 -20.35
N SER A 362 -8.01 -23.95 -20.67
CA SER A 362 -7.21 -23.08 -19.79
C SER A 362 -7.56 -21.60 -19.92
N VAL A 363 -8.64 -21.27 -20.64
CA VAL A 363 -9.15 -19.91 -20.78
C VAL A 363 -10.50 -19.81 -20.07
N HIS A 364 -10.52 -19.08 -18.96
CA HIS A 364 -11.64 -19.07 -18.04
C HIS A 364 -12.47 -17.79 -18.17
N PHE A 365 -13.77 -17.90 -17.91
CA PHE A 365 -14.66 -16.76 -17.90
C PHE A 365 -14.47 -15.93 -16.63
N VAL A 366 -14.43 -14.60 -16.76
CA VAL A 366 -14.52 -13.73 -15.59
C VAL A 366 -16.00 -13.48 -15.30
N LYS A 367 -16.52 -14.10 -14.25
CA LYS A 367 -17.86 -13.77 -13.73
C LYS A 367 -17.85 -12.34 -13.20
N GLN A 368 -19.01 -11.67 -13.24
CA GLN A 368 -19.19 -10.36 -12.60
C GLN A 368 -19.61 -10.59 -11.14
N PRO A 369 -18.71 -10.49 -10.15
CA PRO A 369 -19.06 -10.82 -8.76
C PRO A 369 -19.89 -9.71 -8.11
N THR A 370 -20.87 -10.11 -7.31
CA THR A 370 -21.48 -9.23 -6.31
C THR A 370 -20.58 -9.20 -5.07
N VAL A 371 -20.01 -8.03 -4.77
CA VAL A 371 -19.00 -7.88 -3.71
C VAL A 371 -19.59 -7.13 -2.52
N ALA A 372 -19.29 -7.62 -1.31
CA ALA A 372 -19.61 -6.95 -0.06
C ALA A 372 -18.38 -6.80 0.84
N VAL A 373 -18.32 -5.72 1.63
CA VAL A 373 -17.33 -5.48 2.68
C VAL A 373 -18.01 -5.25 4.01
N VAL A 374 -17.45 -5.79 5.08
CA VAL A 374 -17.98 -5.61 6.45
C VAL A 374 -17.46 -4.31 7.06
N ALA A 375 -18.33 -3.58 7.77
CA ALA A 375 -18.04 -2.34 8.47
C ALA A 375 -18.78 -2.26 9.83
N GLY A 376 -18.33 -1.40 10.74
CA GLY A 376 -18.97 -1.18 12.03
C GLY A 376 -18.13 -1.65 13.22
N PRO A 377 -18.73 -1.78 14.42
CA PRO A 377 -18.02 -2.20 15.63
C PRO A 377 -17.20 -3.48 15.42
N GLY A 378 -15.95 -3.46 15.89
CA GLY A 378 -14.97 -4.54 15.72
C GLY A 378 -14.13 -4.44 14.44
N ILE A 379 -14.54 -3.66 13.43
CA ILE A 379 -13.76 -3.45 12.20
C ILE A 379 -12.88 -2.22 12.33
N ASP A 380 -11.63 -2.30 11.85
CA ASP A 380 -10.78 -1.12 11.73
C ASP A 380 -11.32 -0.16 10.66
N ALA A 381 -11.64 1.06 11.06
CA ALA A 381 -12.27 2.03 10.19
C ALA A 381 -11.37 2.45 9.01
N THR A 382 -10.04 2.42 9.20
CA THR A 382 -9.08 2.76 8.14
C THR A 382 -8.96 1.62 7.12
N ALA A 383 -8.89 0.37 7.56
CA ALA A 383 -8.87 -0.80 6.69
C ALA A 383 -10.17 -0.94 5.88
N PHE A 384 -11.33 -0.70 6.52
CA PHE A 384 -12.60 -0.57 5.79
C PHE A 384 -12.54 0.54 4.73
N GLY A 385 -12.08 1.73 5.13
CA GLY A 385 -11.98 2.90 4.25
C GLY A 385 -11.07 2.65 3.03
N GLU A 386 -9.97 1.90 3.20
CA GLU A 386 -9.07 1.52 2.12
C GLU A 386 -9.74 0.60 1.09
N VAL A 387 -10.47 -0.42 1.55
CA VAL A 387 -11.27 -1.29 0.67
C VAL A 387 -12.34 -0.49 -0.06
N TRP A 388 -13.10 0.31 0.68
CA TRP A 388 -14.20 1.10 0.10
C TRP A 388 -13.70 2.10 -0.94
N HIS A 389 -12.62 2.83 -0.63
CA HIS A 389 -11.94 3.74 -1.55
C HIS A 389 -11.41 3.01 -2.79
N PHE A 390 -10.82 1.82 -2.64
CA PHE A 390 -10.32 1.04 -3.77
C PHE A 390 -11.44 0.72 -4.78
N PHE A 391 -12.60 0.28 -4.31
CA PHE A 391 -13.74 -0.03 -5.17
C PHE A 391 -14.34 1.21 -5.82
N GLU A 392 -14.64 2.25 -5.06
CA GLU A 392 -15.34 3.43 -5.59
C GLU A 392 -14.43 4.37 -6.39
N GLN A 393 -13.25 4.69 -5.87
CA GLN A 393 -12.40 5.74 -6.42
C GLN A 393 -11.36 5.21 -7.41
N GLN A 394 -10.94 3.96 -7.27
CA GLN A 394 -9.84 3.40 -8.08
C GLN A 394 -10.33 2.45 -9.16
N LEU A 395 -11.24 1.53 -8.83
CA LEU A 395 -11.83 0.59 -9.78
C LEU A 395 -13.11 1.10 -10.44
N GLY A 396 -13.86 1.95 -9.73
CA GLY A 396 -15.23 2.31 -10.12
C GLY A 396 -16.15 1.09 -10.18
N TYR A 397 -15.96 0.07 -9.33
CA TYR A 397 -16.76 -1.15 -9.29
C TYR A 397 -17.72 -1.13 -8.08
N PRO A 398 -18.99 -1.55 -8.24
CA PRO A 398 -19.96 -1.49 -7.14
C PRO A 398 -19.58 -2.41 -5.98
N ILE A 399 -19.74 -1.91 -4.75
CA ILE A 399 -19.55 -2.67 -3.52
C ILE A 399 -20.70 -2.41 -2.54
N THR A 400 -21.12 -3.45 -1.83
CA THR A 400 -22.11 -3.33 -0.75
C THR A 400 -21.42 -3.25 0.60
N VAL A 401 -21.75 -2.23 1.40
CA VAL A 401 -21.26 -2.13 2.78
C VAL A 401 -22.24 -2.84 3.72
N LEU A 402 -21.74 -3.78 4.53
CA LEU A 402 -22.53 -4.54 5.50
C LEU A 402 -22.12 -4.19 6.92
N GLY A 403 -23.05 -3.65 7.70
CA GLY A 403 -22.89 -3.35 9.11
C GLY A 403 -22.84 -4.60 9.98
N THR A 404 -21.90 -4.67 10.93
CA THR A 404 -21.77 -5.79 11.87
C THR A 404 -23.01 -5.97 12.76
N ASP A 405 -23.79 -4.90 12.99
CA ASP A 405 -25.03 -4.86 13.76
C ASP A 405 -26.23 -5.56 13.09
N TYR A 406 -26.16 -5.80 11.78
CA TYR A 406 -27.20 -6.51 11.03
C TYR A 406 -26.69 -7.65 10.14
N LEU A 407 -25.37 -7.89 10.09
CA LEU A 407 -24.74 -8.90 9.25
C LEU A 407 -25.37 -10.31 9.38
N SER A 408 -25.73 -10.72 10.60
CA SER A 408 -26.36 -12.03 10.87
C SER A 408 -27.74 -12.21 10.23
N ARG A 409 -28.40 -11.13 9.82
CA ARG A 409 -29.72 -11.12 9.16
C ARG A 409 -29.61 -11.02 7.64
N VAL A 410 -28.42 -10.81 7.09
CA VAL A 410 -28.20 -10.64 5.65
C VAL A 410 -28.27 -11.99 4.94
N SER A 411 -29.02 -12.06 3.84
CA SER A 411 -29.06 -13.24 2.97
C SER A 411 -27.77 -13.33 2.15
N MET A 412 -26.84 -14.18 2.58
CA MET A 412 -25.54 -14.38 1.93
C MET A 412 -25.63 -14.99 0.52
N SER A 413 -26.78 -15.53 0.11
CA SER A 413 -27.00 -16.12 -1.23
C SER A 413 -26.91 -15.12 -2.38
N LYS A 414 -26.95 -13.81 -2.12
CA LYS A 414 -26.83 -12.74 -3.13
C LYS A 414 -25.40 -12.20 -3.25
N ILE A 415 -24.46 -12.71 -2.45
CA ILE A 415 -23.10 -12.21 -2.35
C ILE A 415 -22.16 -13.30 -2.84
N ASP A 416 -21.35 -12.98 -3.84
CA ASP A 416 -20.34 -13.88 -4.39
C ASP A 416 -19.03 -13.76 -3.61
N VAL A 417 -18.66 -12.53 -3.22
CA VAL A 417 -17.41 -12.21 -2.53
C VAL A 417 -17.70 -11.39 -1.27
N LEU A 418 -17.23 -11.88 -0.12
CA LEU A 418 -17.26 -11.17 1.16
C LEU A 418 -15.84 -10.81 1.57
N ILE A 419 -15.60 -9.52 1.79
CA ILE A 419 -14.33 -8.98 2.27
C ILE A 419 -14.44 -8.68 3.76
N LEU A 420 -13.52 -9.25 4.53
CA LEU A 420 -13.29 -8.97 5.94
C LEU A 420 -11.98 -8.17 6.07
N PRO A 421 -12.05 -6.84 6.23
CA PRO A 421 -10.87 -5.98 6.47
C PRO A 421 -10.17 -6.31 7.79
N ASP A 422 -9.12 -5.56 8.13
CA ASP A 422 -8.53 -5.65 9.46
C ASP A 422 -9.56 -5.35 10.57
N GLY A 423 -9.41 -6.01 11.72
CA GLY A 423 -10.37 -5.91 12.82
C GLY A 423 -10.35 -7.09 13.79
N ASN A 424 -11.18 -7.00 14.83
CA ASN A 424 -11.45 -8.04 15.79
C ASN A 424 -12.83 -8.68 15.52
N TYR A 425 -12.80 -9.94 15.10
CA TYR A 425 -13.98 -10.69 14.65
C TYR A 425 -14.54 -11.64 15.71
N GLN A 426 -13.97 -11.68 16.92
CA GLN A 426 -14.37 -12.62 17.96
C GLN A 426 -15.84 -12.47 18.35
N ASP A 427 -16.33 -11.22 18.47
CA ASP A 427 -17.72 -10.93 18.83
C ASP A 427 -18.65 -10.88 17.60
N ILE A 428 -18.09 -10.66 16.40
CA ILE A 428 -18.83 -10.61 15.13
C ILE A 428 -19.22 -12.02 14.67
N TYR A 429 -18.29 -12.98 14.82
CA TYR A 429 -18.47 -14.37 14.43
C TYR A 429 -18.29 -15.32 15.63
N PRO A 430 -19.24 -15.34 16.59
CA PRO A 430 -19.32 -16.42 17.56
C PRO A 430 -19.53 -17.77 16.84
N THR A 431 -19.33 -18.88 17.55
CA THR A 431 -19.29 -20.24 16.95
C THR A 431 -20.41 -20.52 15.94
N ALA A 432 -21.67 -20.20 16.27
CA ALA A 432 -22.80 -20.42 15.36
C ALA A 432 -22.74 -19.56 14.08
N ALA A 433 -22.37 -18.28 14.20
CA ALA A 433 -22.21 -17.39 13.05
C ALA A 433 -21.02 -17.80 12.17
N LEU A 434 -19.94 -18.30 12.78
CA LEU A 434 -18.80 -18.84 12.04
C LEU A 434 -19.17 -20.11 11.24
N GLU A 435 -20.02 -21.00 11.78
CA GLU A 435 -20.54 -22.15 11.02
C GLU A 435 -21.40 -21.72 9.82
N ASN A 436 -22.21 -20.68 9.97
CA ASN A 436 -22.98 -20.12 8.86
C ASN A 436 -22.06 -19.54 7.78
N LEU A 437 -21.02 -18.79 8.17
CA LEU A 437 -20.01 -18.28 7.25
C LEU A 437 -19.34 -19.43 6.48
N LYS A 438 -18.87 -20.47 7.18
CA LYS A 438 -18.26 -21.66 6.54
C LYS A 438 -19.23 -22.37 5.61
N SER A 439 -20.51 -22.47 5.98
CA SER A 439 -21.52 -23.11 5.13
C SER A 439 -21.75 -22.33 3.84
N TRP A 440 -21.76 -20.99 3.92
CA TRP A 440 -21.82 -20.13 2.73
C TRP A 440 -20.58 -20.29 1.83
N VAL A 441 -19.37 -20.30 2.41
CA VAL A 441 -18.13 -20.56 1.65
C VAL A 441 -18.20 -21.93 0.97
N ARG A 442 -18.56 -23.00 1.70
CA ARG A 442 -18.75 -24.35 1.13
C ARG A 442 -19.75 -24.37 -0.03
N GLY A 443 -20.76 -23.51 0.03
CA GLY A 443 -21.78 -23.36 -1.00
C GLY A 443 -21.26 -22.77 -2.32
N GLY A 444 -20.11 -22.10 -2.33
CA GLY A 444 -19.55 -21.38 -3.48
C GLY A 444 -19.14 -19.94 -3.18
N GLY A 445 -19.34 -19.44 -1.96
CA GLY A 445 -18.93 -18.10 -1.57
C GLY A 445 -17.42 -17.95 -1.48
N LYS A 446 -16.91 -16.75 -1.79
CA LYS A 446 -15.48 -16.41 -1.67
C LYS A 446 -15.26 -15.45 -0.51
N LEU A 447 -14.48 -15.88 0.48
CA LEU A 447 -14.09 -15.08 1.63
C LEU A 447 -12.69 -14.49 1.42
N ILE A 448 -12.55 -13.17 1.49
CA ILE A 448 -11.24 -12.48 1.52
C ILE A 448 -11.00 -11.98 2.94
N ALA A 449 -10.03 -12.54 3.65
CA ALA A 449 -9.69 -12.21 5.03
C ALA A 449 -8.35 -11.48 5.11
N MET A 450 -8.38 -10.23 5.56
CA MET A 450 -7.20 -9.35 5.70
C MET A 450 -6.75 -9.25 7.15
N GLU A 451 -5.44 -9.29 7.40
CA GLU A 451 -4.78 -8.97 8.68
C GLU A 451 -5.49 -9.59 9.92
N GLY A 452 -6.20 -8.80 10.73
CA GLY A 452 -6.94 -9.25 11.90
C GLY A 452 -8.03 -10.29 11.60
N ALA A 453 -8.69 -10.23 10.43
CA ALA A 453 -9.61 -11.27 9.98
C ALA A 453 -8.88 -12.59 9.76
N MET A 454 -7.72 -12.56 9.10
CA MET A 454 -6.87 -13.73 8.91
C MET A 454 -6.41 -14.30 10.27
N LYS A 455 -6.00 -13.44 11.21
CA LYS A 455 -5.62 -13.83 12.57
C LYS A 455 -6.78 -14.50 13.32
N PHE A 456 -8.01 -14.01 13.17
CA PHE A 456 -9.19 -14.61 13.77
C PHE A 456 -9.49 -16.02 13.24
N LEU A 457 -9.32 -16.24 11.94
CA LEU A 457 -9.55 -17.54 11.30
C LEU A 457 -8.44 -18.56 11.63
N ALA A 458 -7.23 -18.09 11.94
CA ALA A 458 -6.11 -18.96 12.28
C ALA A 458 -6.46 -19.90 13.46
N ASN A 459 -6.04 -21.15 13.36
CA ASN A 459 -6.29 -22.22 14.34
C ASN A 459 -7.76 -22.66 14.51
N LYS A 460 -8.73 -22.00 13.87
CA LYS A 460 -10.14 -22.46 13.89
C LYS A 460 -10.30 -23.78 13.11
N LYS A 461 -11.33 -24.54 13.46
CA LYS A 461 -11.68 -25.79 12.77
C LYS A 461 -12.07 -25.50 11.31
N ASP A 462 -11.65 -26.38 10.41
CA ASP A 462 -11.85 -26.32 8.94
C ASP A 462 -11.03 -25.24 8.20
N PHE A 463 -10.39 -24.30 8.91
CA PHE A 463 -9.41 -23.40 8.31
C PHE A 463 -8.01 -24.01 8.41
N LEU A 464 -7.30 -24.05 7.27
CA LEU A 464 -5.97 -24.62 7.13
C LEU A 464 -4.89 -23.73 7.74
N LEU A 465 -5.15 -22.43 7.88
CA LEU A 465 -4.21 -21.49 8.45
C LEU A 465 -3.96 -21.77 9.93
N LYS A 466 -2.68 -21.92 10.30
CA LYS A 466 -2.23 -22.12 11.69
C LYS A 466 -1.17 -21.10 12.06
N ALA A 467 -1.29 -20.54 13.25
CA ALA A 467 -0.23 -19.70 13.81
C ALA A 467 0.97 -20.57 14.17
N LYS A 468 2.18 -20.01 14.08
CA LYS A 468 3.36 -20.62 14.70
C LYS A 468 3.17 -20.52 16.21
N THR A 469 3.33 -21.65 16.88
CA THR A 469 3.30 -21.71 18.34
C THR A 469 4.70 -21.37 18.84
N ALA A 470 4.80 -20.39 19.74
CA ALA A 470 6.02 -20.23 20.52
C ALA A 470 6.28 -21.54 21.29
N ASP A 471 7.53 -22.01 21.33
CA ASP A 471 7.90 -23.17 22.13
C ASP A 471 7.88 -22.78 23.61
N SER A 472 6.71 -22.89 24.23
CA SER A 472 6.50 -22.54 25.63
C SER A 472 7.35 -23.39 26.58
N VAL A 473 7.78 -24.58 26.17
CA VAL A 473 8.67 -25.43 26.97
C VAL A 473 10.08 -24.87 26.92
N ALA A 474 10.58 -24.50 25.74
CA ALA A 474 11.87 -23.85 25.61
C ALA A 474 11.92 -22.49 26.32
N VAL A 475 10.86 -21.67 26.21
CA VAL A 475 10.74 -20.39 26.94
C VAL A 475 10.78 -20.63 28.45
N ARG A 476 9.92 -21.51 28.97
CA ARG A 476 9.91 -21.85 30.41
C ARG A 476 11.23 -22.44 30.89
N LYS A 477 11.90 -23.25 30.07
CA LYS A 477 13.22 -23.82 30.40
C LYS A 477 14.30 -22.74 30.45
N ALA A 478 14.27 -21.77 29.53
CA ALA A 478 15.18 -20.63 29.55
C ALA A 478 14.93 -19.72 30.77
N GLU A 479 13.67 -19.44 31.08
CA GLU A 479 13.26 -18.68 32.28
C GLU A 479 13.63 -19.42 33.57
N ALA A 480 13.48 -20.75 33.63
CA ALA A 480 13.90 -21.53 34.78
C ALA A 480 15.43 -21.59 34.95
N ALA A 481 16.18 -21.61 33.83
CA ALA A 481 17.64 -21.58 33.84
C ALA A 481 18.21 -20.18 34.18
N ASN A 482 17.44 -19.13 33.89
CA ASN A 482 17.79 -17.75 34.25
C ASN A 482 16.50 -16.97 34.61
N PRO A 483 16.12 -16.95 35.91
CA PRO A 483 14.87 -16.30 36.35
C PRO A 483 14.89 -14.79 36.08
N TYR A 484 16.06 -14.17 35.95
CA TYR A 484 16.20 -12.76 35.63
C TYR A 484 15.69 -12.39 34.23
N LEU A 485 15.47 -13.35 33.32
CA LEU A 485 14.84 -13.11 32.01
C LEU A 485 13.38 -12.64 32.10
N THR A 486 12.71 -12.94 33.23
CA THR A 486 11.33 -12.52 33.47
C THR A 486 11.23 -11.13 34.09
N LEU A 487 12.35 -10.58 34.59
CA LEU A 487 12.39 -9.24 35.14
C LEU A 487 12.28 -8.23 34.01
N ARG A 488 11.27 -7.37 34.09
CA ARG A 488 11.06 -6.26 33.15
C ARG A 488 11.25 -4.95 33.89
N SER A 489 12.03 -4.06 33.30
CA SER A 489 12.16 -2.70 33.83
C SER A 489 11.05 -1.84 33.26
N TYR A 490 10.22 -1.26 34.13
CA TYR A 490 9.09 -0.44 33.70
C TYR A 490 9.55 0.74 32.83
N GLY A 491 10.66 1.38 33.18
CA GLY A 491 11.21 2.52 32.43
C GLY A 491 11.74 2.18 31.03
N THR A 492 11.93 0.89 30.70
CA THR A 492 12.37 0.44 29.36
C THR A 492 11.32 -0.39 28.63
N ALA A 493 10.12 -0.54 29.21
CA ALA A 493 9.07 -1.43 28.70
C ALA A 493 8.68 -1.11 27.25
N ASP A 494 8.54 0.18 26.90
CA ASP A 494 8.21 0.61 25.53
C ASP A 494 9.31 0.19 24.55
N ARG A 495 10.57 0.42 24.91
CA ARG A 495 11.72 0.04 24.07
C ARG A 495 11.82 -1.46 23.90
N GLU A 496 11.64 -2.24 24.97
CA GLU A 496 11.59 -3.69 24.90
C GLU A 496 10.45 -4.19 23.99
N SER A 497 9.31 -3.49 23.97
CA SER A 497 8.17 -3.86 23.13
C SER A 497 8.51 -3.81 21.64
N THR A 498 9.40 -2.90 21.23
CA THR A 498 9.84 -2.74 19.83
C THR A 498 10.54 -3.99 19.28
N GLU A 499 11.09 -4.87 20.14
CA GLU A 499 11.70 -6.13 19.70
C GLU A 499 10.72 -7.05 18.98
N ASN A 500 9.42 -6.91 19.28
CA ASN A 500 8.34 -7.72 18.76
C ASN A 500 7.51 -6.97 17.70
N GLN A 501 7.98 -5.83 17.20
CA GLN A 501 7.26 -5.01 16.24
C GLN A 501 7.92 -5.04 14.85
N ALA A 502 7.10 -4.89 13.81
CA ALA A 502 7.54 -4.61 12.46
C ALA A 502 6.80 -3.36 11.99
N LEU A 503 7.48 -2.22 11.93
CA LEU A 503 6.84 -0.91 11.81
C LEU A 503 6.86 -0.44 10.35
N GLY A 504 5.98 -1.01 9.52
CA GLY A 504 5.95 -0.74 8.08
C GLY A 504 7.28 -1.07 7.41
N THR A 505 7.76 -2.30 7.62
CA THR A 505 9.01 -2.81 7.04
C THR A 505 8.73 -3.51 5.72
N ILE A 506 9.57 -3.27 4.72
CA ILE A 506 9.47 -3.94 3.43
C ILE A 506 10.12 -5.32 3.53
N TYR A 507 9.33 -6.35 3.23
CA TYR A 507 9.80 -7.71 3.00
C TYR A 507 9.52 -8.12 1.55
N GLN A 508 10.49 -8.76 0.92
CA GLN A 508 10.29 -9.45 -0.36
C GLN A 508 9.55 -10.76 -0.10
N VAL A 509 8.29 -10.79 -0.50
CA VAL A 509 7.46 -12.00 -0.55
C VAL A 509 7.81 -12.73 -1.84
N GLN A 510 8.15 -14.02 -1.73
CA GLN A 510 8.30 -14.87 -2.91
C GLN A 510 6.93 -15.32 -3.37
N LEU A 511 6.64 -15.11 -4.64
CA LEU A 511 5.35 -15.41 -5.26
C LEU A 511 5.43 -16.65 -6.14
N ASP A 512 4.41 -17.49 -6.04
CA ASP A 512 4.04 -18.44 -7.09
C ASP A 512 3.13 -17.71 -8.10
N ASN A 513 3.74 -17.15 -9.14
CA ASN A 513 3.04 -16.40 -10.18
C ASN A 513 2.34 -17.28 -11.23
N THR A 514 2.30 -18.61 -11.02
CA THR A 514 1.45 -19.52 -11.79
C THR A 514 0.03 -19.64 -11.22
N HIS A 515 -0.18 -19.15 -10.00
CA HIS A 515 -1.47 -19.11 -9.34
C HIS A 515 -2.23 -17.81 -9.67
N PRO A 516 -3.56 -17.82 -9.93
CA PRO A 516 -4.32 -16.64 -10.33
C PRO A 516 -4.18 -15.42 -9.41
N LEU A 517 -4.05 -15.66 -8.10
CA LEU A 517 -3.82 -14.62 -7.10
C LEU A 517 -2.58 -13.76 -7.42
N ALA A 518 -1.54 -14.31 -8.06
CA ALA A 518 -0.29 -13.64 -8.38
C ALA A 518 -0.08 -13.37 -9.88
N PHE A 519 -1.13 -13.49 -10.71
CA PHE A 519 -1.04 -13.09 -12.11
C PHE A 519 -0.66 -11.61 -12.26
N GLY A 520 0.18 -11.33 -13.25
CA GLY A 520 0.75 -10.00 -13.50
C GLY A 520 1.99 -9.65 -12.66
N TYR A 521 2.39 -10.53 -11.74
CA TYR A 521 3.62 -10.36 -10.97
C TYR A 521 4.79 -11.21 -11.50
N GLY A 522 6.00 -10.75 -11.18
CA GLY A 522 7.19 -11.58 -11.24
C GLY A 522 7.23 -12.58 -10.07
N SER A 523 8.41 -13.14 -9.80
CA SER A 523 8.61 -14.09 -8.70
C SER A 523 8.63 -13.45 -7.31
N THR A 524 8.53 -12.12 -7.20
CA THR A 524 8.52 -11.42 -5.92
C THR A 524 7.56 -10.24 -5.87
N TYR A 525 7.15 -9.88 -4.65
CA TYR A 525 6.34 -8.71 -4.33
C TYR A 525 6.89 -8.02 -3.06
N PRO A 526 7.15 -6.71 -3.09
CA PRO A 526 7.57 -5.97 -1.90
C PRO A 526 6.35 -5.69 -1.00
N ALA A 527 6.10 -6.55 -0.01
CA ALA A 527 5.04 -6.34 0.97
C ALA A 527 5.47 -5.36 2.05
N LEU A 528 4.57 -4.47 2.46
CA LEU A 528 4.76 -3.56 3.59
C LEU A 528 4.18 -4.20 4.87
N ILE A 529 5.04 -4.82 5.66
CA ILE A 529 4.66 -5.54 6.88
C ILE A 529 4.56 -4.55 8.05
N ARG A 530 3.33 -4.34 8.55
CA ARG A 530 3.01 -3.44 9.67
C ARG A 530 2.87 -4.13 11.03
N THR A 531 2.74 -5.45 11.01
CA THR A 531 2.73 -6.30 12.19
C THR A 531 3.41 -7.62 11.83
N PRO A 532 4.23 -8.22 12.72
CA PRO A 532 4.86 -9.49 12.41
C PRO A 532 3.83 -10.58 12.10
N LEU A 533 4.09 -11.34 11.03
CA LEU A 533 3.29 -12.46 10.60
C LEU A 533 3.94 -13.75 11.10
N SER A 534 3.19 -14.54 11.85
CA SER A 534 3.69 -15.75 12.50
C SER A 534 2.79 -16.93 12.14
N TYR A 535 2.82 -17.34 10.87
CA TYR A 535 1.96 -18.39 10.33
C TYR A 535 2.76 -19.51 9.69
N LYS A 536 2.33 -20.75 9.91
CA LYS A 536 2.87 -21.91 9.22
C LYS A 536 2.41 -21.88 7.76
N PHE A 537 3.16 -22.53 6.88
CA PHE A 537 2.67 -22.83 5.53
C PHE A 537 1.39 -23.65 5.58
N LEU A 538 0.47 -23.37 4.67
CA LEU A 538 -0.74 -24.15 4.50
C LEU A 538 -0.37 -25.59 4.12
N PRO A 539 -0.97 -26.61 4.75
CA PRO A 539 -0.81 -28.00 4.37
C PRO A 539 -1.52 -28.29 3.03
N LYS A 540 -1.49 -29.55 2.60
CA LYS A 540 -2.22 -30.03 1.41
C LYS A 540 -3.68 -29.57 1.42
N GLY A 541 -4.14 -29.01 0.30
CA GLY A 541 -5.48 -28.41 0.15
C GLY A 541 -5.49 -26.89 0.27
N GLY A 542 -4.35 -26.26 0.55
CA GLY A 542 -4.16 -24.82 0.44
C GLY A 542 -2.95 -24.48 -0.45
N TRP A 543 -3.00 -23.29 -1.05
CA TRP A 543 -1.96 -22.72 -1.90
C TRP A 543 -1.16 -21.68 -1.15
N ASN A 544 0.14 -21.92 -1.00
CA ASN A 544 1.08 -20.97 -0.40
C ASN A 544 1.59 -19.99 -1.48
N VAL A 545 0.72 -19.12 -1.98
CA VAL A 545 1.00 -18.25 -3.13
C VAL A 545 2.10 -17.24 -2.81
N GLY A 546 2.14 -16.70 -1.59
CA GLY A 546 3.16 -15.75 -1.16
C GLY A 546 3.72 -16.09 0.21
N VAL A 547 5.05 -16.26 0.27
CA VAL A 547 5.77 -16.59 1.50
C VAL A 547 7.00 -15.72 1.71
N ILE A 548 7.35 -15.45 2.96
CA ILE A 548 8.66 -14.87 3.31
C ILE A 548 9.59 -16.02 3.66
N LYS A 549 10.71 -16.14 2.92
CA LYS A 549 11.76 -17.12 3.20
C LYS A 549 12.93 -16.48 3.98
N LYS A 550 13.89 -17.30 4.39
CA LYS A 550 15.19 -16.84 4.92
C LYS A 550 15.81 -15.78 3.99
N ASN A 551 16.05 -14.57 4.51
CA ASN A 551 16.52 -13.36 3.81
C ASN A 551 15.47 -12.50 3.08
N GLY A 552 14.18 -12.59 3.43
CA GLY A 552 13.15 -11.71 2.84
C GLY A 552 13.19 -10.25 3.29
N TYR A 553 13.92 -9.90 4.37
CA TYR A 553 14.00 -8.51 4.85
C TYR A 553 14.68 -7.58 3.84
N TYR A 554 14.12 -6.38 3.63
CA TYR A 554 14.61 -5.44 2.62
C TYR A 554 14.97 -4.05 3.16
N ALA A 555 14.01 -3.36 3.78
CA ALA A 555 14.15 -2.00 4.30
C ALA A 555 13.17 -1.76 5.46
N GLY A 556 13.54 -0.89 6.40
CA GLY A 556 12.69 -0.49 7.53
C GLY A 556 13.07 -1.15 8.86
N PHE A 557 12.34 -0.81 9.92
CA PHE A 557 12.57 -1.32 11.26
C PHE A 557 11.70 -2.54 11.56
N SER A 558 12.37 -3.67 11.70
CA SER A 558 11.80 -4.91 12.22
C SER A 558 12.63 -5.35 13.42
N GLY A 559 11.97 -5.46 14.57
CA GLY A 559 12.55 -5.87 15.83
C GLY A 559 13.17 -7.27 15.75
N ARG A 560 14.11 -7.56 16.65
CA ARG A 560 14.87 -8.82 16.59
C ARG A 560 13.98 -10.06 16.70
N GLN A 561 12.94 -10.06 17.52
CA GLN A 561 12.01 -11.19 17.63
C GLN A 561 11.06 -11.23 16.44
N ALA A 562 10.53 -10.07 16.04
CA ALA A 562 9.71 -9.94 14.82
C ALA A 562 10.41 -10.53 13.58
N ARG A 563 11.71 -10.27 13.39
CA ARG A 563 12.51 -10.85 12.31
C ARG A 563 12.55 -12.37 12.34
N LYS A 564 12.59 -12.99 13.53
CA LYS A 564 12.58 -14.46 13.66
C LYS A 564 11.21 -15.04 13.29
N GLU A 565 10.13 -14.41 13.74
CA GLU A 565 8.76 -14.85 13.43
C GLU A 565 8.45 -14.80 11.94
N LEU A 566 8.96 -13.77 11.26
CA LEU A 566 8.75 -13.52 9.84
C LEU A 566 9.55 -14.46 8.91
N VAL A 567 10.54 -15.19 9.41
CA VAL A 567 11.28 -16.19 8.61
C VAL A 567 10.40 -17.42 8.38
N ASP A 568 10.33 -17.87 7.12
CA ASP A 568 9.56 -19.04 6.69
C ASP A 568 8.10 -18.93 7.14
N THR A 569 7.49 -17.79 6.81
CA THR A 569 6.13 -17.44 7.21
C THR A 569 5.22 -17.35 5.99
N PHE A 570 4.00 -17.86 6.13
CA PHE A 570 2.94 -17.65 5.15
C PHE A 570 2.47 -16.19 5.20
N VAL A 571 2.29 -15.57 4.03
CA VAL A 571 1.81 -14.18 3.90
C VAL A 571 0.47 -14.13 3.20
N LEU A 572 0.37 -14.69 2.00
CA LEU A 572 -0.85 -14.67 1.21
C LEU A 572 -1.06 -15.96 0.45
N GLY A 573 -2.32 -16.30 0.22
CA GLY A 573 -2.68 -17.54 -0.44
C GLY A 573 -4.14 -17.90 -0.32
N GLU A 574 -4.45 -19.11 -0.74
CA GLU A 574 -5.82 -19.59 -0.90
C GLU A 574 -6.01 -20.95 -0.23
N GLN A 575 -7.23 -21.19 0.25
CA GLN A 575 -7.71 -22.49 0.62
C GLN A 575 -9.03 -22.78 -0.09
N ASP A 576 -9.13 -23.96 -0.69
CA ASP A 576 -10.40 -24.51 -1.14
C ASP A 576 -11.26 -24.94 0.06
N MET A 577 -12.54 -24.59 0.02
CA MET A 577 -13.51 -25.01 1.03
C MET A 577 -14.84 -25.31 0.35
N GLY A 578 -15.10 -26.59 0.10
CA GLY A 578 -16.29 -27.01 -0.66
C GLY A 578 -16.20 -26.54 -2.11
N ARG A 579 -17.20 -25.78 -2.57
CA ARG A 579 -17.20 -25.14 -3.89
C ARG A 579 -16.68 -23.71 -3.90
N GLY A 580 -16.39 -23.15 -2.72
CA GLY A 580 -15.90 -21.79 -2.56
C GLY A 580 -14.51 -21.77 -1.92
N GLN A 581 -14.07 -20.58 -1.56
CA GLN A 581 -12.66 -20.30 -1.27
C GLN A 581 -12.48 -19.35 -0.10
N VAL A 582 -11.36 -19.52 0.58
CA VAL A 582 -10.86 -18.58 1.58
C VAL A 582 -9.50 -18.05 1.11
N ILE A 583 -9.44 -16.76 0.85
CA ILE A 583 -8.22 -16.03 0.49
C ILE A 583 -7.72 -15.34 1.75
N TYR A 584 -6.46 -15.60 2.09
CA TYR A 584 -5.78 -15.01 3.23
C TYR A 584 -4.80 -13.94 2.74
N LEU A 585 -4.87 -12.75 3.34
CA LEU A 585 -3.98 -11.63 3.07
C LEU A 585 -3.38 -11.15 4.40
N GLY A 586 -2.16 -11.59 4.69
CA GLY A 586 -1.45 -11.27 5.92
C GLY A 586 -0.87 -9.86 5.93
N ASP A 587 -0.49 -9.33 4.76
CA ASP A 587 -0.26 -7.89 4.58
C ASP A 587 -1.54 -7.19 4.11
N ASN A 588 -1.53 -5.86 4.16
CA ASN A 588 -2.58 -5.04 3.59
C ASN A 588 -2.15 -4.50 2.22
N PRO A 589 -2.58 -5.14 1.11
CA PRO A 589 -2.22 -4.69 -0.23
C PRO A 589 -2.80 -3.33 -0.63
N LEU A 590 -3.73 -2.78 0.17
CA LEU A 590 -4.42 -1.50 -0.08
C LEU A 590 -3.97 -0.37 0.85
N PHE A 591 -2.96 -0.61 1.70
CA PHE A 591 -2.57 0.28 2.78
C PHE A 591 -2.46 1.75 2.36
N ARG A 592 -3.33 2.58 2.99
CA ARG A 592 -3.56 4.02 2.80
C ARG A 592 -3.63 4.47 1.33
N ALA A 593 -4.05 3.57 0.44
CA ALA A 593 -4.08 3.73 -1.00
C ALA A 593 -2.75 4.13 -1.68
N PHE A 594 -1.63 4.22 -0.94
CA PHE A 594 -0.34 4.67 -1.48
C PHE A 594 0.49 3.51 -2.00
N TRP A 595 0.37 2.30 -1.41
CA TRP A 595 1.05 1.09 -1.87
C TRP A 595 0.42 0.57 -3.17
N GLN A 596 0.88 1.06 -4.32
CA GLN A 596 0.25 0.74 -5.61
C GLN A 596 0.49 -0.72 -6.03
N SER A 597 1.67 -1.25 -5.70
CA SER A 597 2.12 -2.58 -6.12
C SER A 597 1.32 -3.71 -5.51
N GLY A 598 0.54 -3.49 -4.44
CA GLY A 598 -0.35 -4.51 -3.86
C GLY A 598 -1.72 -4.60 -4.54
N LYS A 599 -2.13 -3.57 -5.30
CA LYS A 599 -3.51 -3.43 -5.76
C LYS A 599 -3.94 -4.46 -6.81
N LEU A 600 -3.01 -4.93 -7.63
CA LEU A 600 -3.28 -6.00 -8.59
C LEU A 600 -3.53 -7.34 -7.86
N LEU A 601 -2.78 -7.67 -6.81
CA LEU A 601 -3.06 -8.85 -5.96
C LEU A 601 -4.50 -8.82 -5.43
N PHE A 602 -4.95 -7.67 -4.93
CA PHE A 602 -6.31 -7.54 -4.41
C PHE A 602 -7.35 -7.65 -5.54
N GLY A 603 -7.10 -7.08 -6.71
CA GLY A 603 -7.91 -7.29 -7.91
C GLY A 603 -8.01 -8.76 -8.33
N ASN A 604 -6.88 -9.48 -8.30
CA ASN A 604 -6.82 -10.92 -8.61
C ASN A 604 -7.70 -11.73 -7.64
N ALA A 605 -7.60 -11.44 -6.34
CA ALA A 605 -8.40 -12.10 -5.32
C ALA A 605 -9.92 -11.96 -5.60
N VAL A 606 -10.35 -10.76 -5.98
CA VAL A 606 -11.77 -10.49 -6.28
C VAL A 606 -12.20 -11.18 -7.57
N PHE A 607 -11.47 -10.97 -8.67
CA PHE A 607 -11.97 -11.28 -10.02
C PHE A 607 -11.45 -12.58 -10.63
N LEU A 608 -10.22 -13.03 -10.33
CA LEU A 608 -9.56 -14.12 -11.06
C LEU A 608 -9.46 -15.42 -10.27
N VAL A 609 -9.26 -15.34 -8.96
CA VAL A 609 -9.20 -16.55 -8.12
C VAL A 609 -10.54 -17.29 -8.20
N GLY A 610 -10.48 -18.60 -8.45
CA GLY A 610 -11.65 -19.48 -8.43
C GLY A 610 -12.65 -19.39 -9.57
N GLN A 611 -12.25 -18.82 -10.71
CA GLN A 611 -13.12 -18.74 -11.88
C GLN A 611 -13.32 -20.08 -12.56
#